data_AF-A0A948CQQ8-F1
#
_entry.id   AF-A0A948CQQ8-F1
#
_cell.length_a   1.000
_cell.length_b   1.000
_cell.length_c   1.000
_cell.angle_alpha   90.00
_cell.angle_beta   90.00
_cell.angle_gamma   90.00
#
_symmetry.space_group_name_H-M   'P 1'
#
loop_
_entity.id
_entity.type
_entity.pdbx_description
1 polymer ?
#
loop_
_entity_poly.entity_id
_entity_poly.type
_entity_poly.pdbx_seq_one_letter_code
_entity_poly.pdbx_strand_id
1 'polypeptide(L)'
;MEQSKKVAEKAPLGLTDSQWDAISKLRAPEDAEIPTTEASRPTSVYLSEARFEAEMRDLFKKVPVVAAPSAYLPEPGMSLPQDRYGVPLLLPRDRNGV
;
A
#
# COMPACT_ATOMS: atom_id res chain seq x y z
N MET A 1 35.69 -14.16 2.24
CA MET A 1 36.00 -13.39 3.47
C MET A 1 34.68 -13.22 4.21
N GLU A 2 34.40 -14.18 5.10
CA GLU A 2 33.17 -14.24 5.89
C GLU A 2 33.25 -13.18 7.01
N GLN A 3 32.59 -12.03 6.83
CA GLN A 3 32.45 -11.09 7.94
C GLN A 3 31.32 -11.60 8.82
N SER A 4 31.69 -12.35 9.85
CA SER A 4 30.81 -12.71 10.96
C SER A 4 30.29 -11.43 11.60
N LYS A 5 29.04 -11.05 11.29
CA LYS A 5 28.36 -9.87 11.86
C LYS A 5 28.25 -10.06 13.37
N LYS A 6 29.07 -9.35 14.15
CA LYS A 6 28.88 -9.24 15.60
C LYS A 6 27.54 -8.54 15.86
N VAL A 7 26.57 -9.27 16.40
CA VAL A 7 25.36 -8.67 16.97
C VAL A 7 25.79 -7.78 18.13
N ALA A 8 25.31 -6.54 18.16
CA ALA A 8 25.64 -5.60 19.23
C ALA A 8 25.15 -6.16 20.58
N GLU A 9 26.08 -6.27 21.55
CA GLU A 9 25.84 -6.85 22.88
C GLU A 9 24.88 -6.00 23.75
N LYS A 10 24.59 -4.76 23.32
CA LYS A 10 23.70 -3.81 24.01
C LYS A 10 22.75 -3.13 23.02
N ALA A 11 21.55 -2.78 23.50
CA ALA A 11 20.55 -2.05 22.73
C ALA A 11 21.11 -0.71 22.19
N PRO A 12 20.90 -0.40 20.89
CA PRO A 12 21.22 0.90 20.32
C PRO A 12 20.51 2.06 21.02
N LEU A 13 21.09 3.26 20.96
CA LEU A 13 20.46 4.49 21.46
C LEU A 13 19.07 4.68 20.86
N GLY A 14 18.08 4.93 21.72
CA GLY A 14 16.68 5.16 21.33
C GLY A 14 15.80 3.90 21.33
N LEU A 15 16.35 2.73 21.66
CA LEU A 15 15.59 1.49 21.85
C LEU A 15 15.61 1.05 23.31
N THR A 16 14.50 0.52 23.79
CA THR A 16 14.47 -0.22 25.05
C THR A 16 15.11 -1.58 24.87
N ASP A 17 15.58 -2.19 25.96
CA ASP A 17 16.14 -3.55 25.93
C ASP A 17 15.12 -4.57 25.39
N SER A 18 13.83 -4.39 25.73
CA SER A 18 12.75 -5.23 25.21
C SER A 18 12.52 -5.07 23.70
N GLN A 19 12.68 -3.86 23.15
CA GLN A 19 12.60 -3.61 21.71
C GLN A 19 13.79 -4.22 20.97
N TRP A 20 14.99 -4.09 21.53
CA TRP A 20 16.19 -4.69 20.94
C TRP A 20 16.15 -6.22 20.97
N ASP A 21 15.70 -6.82 22.08
CA ASP A 21 15.50 -8.27 22.19
C ASP A 21 14.49 -8.79 21.15
N ALA A 22 13.37 -8.08 20.97
CA ALA A 22 12.37 -8.43 19.96
C ALA A 22 12.93 -8.33 18.54
N ILE A 23 13.66 -7.25 18.21
CA ILE A 23 14.27 -7.04 16.90
C ILE A 23 15.36 -8.09 16.62
N SER A 24 16.19 -8.40 17.61
CA SER A 24 17.29 -9.36 17.48
C SER A 24 16.80 -10.80 17.25
N LYS A 25 15.55 -11.09 17.61
CA LYS A 25 14.88 -12.38 17.35
C LYS A 25 14.17 -12.43 15.99
N LEU A 26 14.09 -11.32 15.26
CA LEU A 26 13.53 -11.34 13.91
C LEU A 26 14.40 -12.21 13.01
N ARG A 27 13.74 -13.00 12.17
CA ARG A 27 14.39 -13.78 11.12
C ARG A 27 15.15 -12.82 10.19
N ALA A 28 16.38 -13.19 9.84
CA ALA A 28 17.15 -12.41 8.87
C ALA A 28 16.40 -12.36 7.54
N PRO A 29 16.34 -11.21 6.84
CA PRO A 29 15.63 -11.10 5.56
C PRO A 29 16.06 -12.15 4.52
N GLU A 30 17.34 -12.54 4.54
CA GLU A 30 17.92 -13.58 3.69
C GLU A 30 17.37 -14.99 3.97
N ASP A 31 16.91 -15.26 5.19
CA ASP A 31 16.33 -16.56 5.59
C ASP A 31 14.80 -16.58 5.44
N ALA A 32 14.19 -15.47 5.02
CA ALA A 32 12.77 -15.39 4.79
C ALA A 32 12.39 -16.20 3.54
N GLU A 33 11.52 -17.20 3.72
CA GLU A 33 10.88 -17.84 2.58
C GLU A 33 9.96 -16.81 1.91
N ILE A 34 10.36 -16.34 0.74
CA ILE A 34 9.52 -15.51 -0.12
C ILE A 34 8.91 -16.48 -1.15
N PRO A 35 7.67 -16.97 -0.94
CA PRO A 35 7.03 -17.84 -1.91
C PRO A 35 6.76 -17.04 -3.18
N THR A 36 7.66 -17.13 -4.15
CA THR A 36 7.43 -16.63 -5.50
C THR A 36 6.51 -17.62 -6.18
N THR A 37 5.19 -17.42 -6.01
CA THR A 37 4.21 -18.18 -6.79
C THR A 37 4.31 -17.69 -8.22
N GLU A 38 4.92 -18.49 -9.10
CA GLU A 38 4.91 -18.22 -10.54
C GLU A 38 3.49 -18.47 -11.09
N ALA A 39 2.65 -17.44 -10.97
CA ALA A 39 1.31 -17.45 -11.51
C ALA A 39 1.36 -16.96 -12.96
N SER A 40 1.13 -17.86 -13.92
CA SER A 40 0.87 -17.44 -15.30
C SER A 40 -0.57 -16.90 -15.43
N ARG A 41 -0.74 -15.83 -16.20
CA ARG A 41 -2.03 -15.26 -16.57
C ARG A 41 -2.07 -15.09 -18.09
N PRO A 42 -3.21 -15.39 -18.73
CA PRO A 42 -3.39 -15.04 -20.14
C PRO A 42 -3.16 -13.54 -20.36
N THR A 43 -2.49 -13.18 -21.44
CA THR A 43 -2.26 -11.77 -21.81
C THR A 43 -3.57 -10.98 -22.00
N SER A 44 -4.65 -11.69 -22.38
CA SER A 44 -5.99 -11.12 -22.49
C SER A 44 -6.53 -10.53 -21.19
N VAL A 45 -6.01 -10.92 -20.03
CA VAL A 45 -6.35 -10.27 -18.75
C VAL A 45 -6.06 -8.78 -18.80
N TYR A 46 -4.97 -8.39 -19.47
CA TYR A 46 -4.51 -7.00 -19.54
C TYR A 46 -4.91 -6.29 -20.84
N LEU A 47 -5.14 -7.04 -21.93
CA LEU A 47 -5.33 -6.47 -23.27
C LEU A 47 -6.76 -6.60 -23.83
N SER A 48 -7.67 -7.31 -23.14
CA SER A 48 -9.03 -7.52 -23.65
C SER A 48 -9.94 -6.35 -23.34
N GLU A 49 -10.37 -5.65 -24.40
CA GLU A 49 -11.39 -4.58 -24.31
C GLU A 49 -12.71 -5.07 -23.70
N ALA A 50 -13.20 -6.24 -24.16
CA ALA A 50 -14.45 -6.82 -23.67
C ALA A 50 -14.40 -7.13 -22.17
N ARG A 51 -13.23 -7.54 -21.66
CA ARG A 51 -13.01 -7.78 -20.23
C ARG A 51 -13.03 -6.46 -19.45
N PHE A 52 -12.33 -5.44 -19.94
CA PHE A 52 -12.30 -4.11 -19.34
C PHE A 52 -13.70 -3.52 -19.21
N GLU A 53 -14.50 -3.56 -20.28
CA GLU A 53 -15.89 -3.07 -20.25
C GLU A 53 -16.78 -3.82 -19.26
N ALA A 54 -16.60 -5.14 -19.14
CA ALA A 54 -17.30 -5.93 -18.13
C ALA A 54 -16.87 -5.55 -16.70
N GLU A 55 -15.57 -5.39 -16.45
CA GLU A 55 -15.04 -4.94 -15.15
C GLU A 55 -15.55 -3.55 -14.77
N MET A 56 -15.53 -2.60 -15.71
CA MET A 56 -16.04 -1.26 -15.47
C MET A 56 -17.53 -1.27 -15.16
N ARG A 57 -18.34 -2.04 -15.90
CA ARG A 57 -19.80 -2.14 -15.73
C ARG A 57 -20.21 -2.87 -14.44
N ASP A 58 -19.57 -3.98 -14.14
CA ASP A 58 -20.03 -4.91 -13.10
C ASP A 58 -19.26 -4.80 -11.79
N LEU A 59 -18.09 -4.17 -11.77
CA LEU A 59 -17.29 -3.96 -10.56
C LEU A 59 -17.12 -2.47 -10.26
N PHE A 60 -16.30 -1.77 -11.04
CA PHE A 60 -15.82 -0.42 -10.66
C PHE A 60 -16.92 0.65 -10.61
N LYS A 61 -18.01 0.50 -11.36
CA LYS A 61 -19.18 1.40 -11.28
C LYS A 61 -20.23 0.97 -10.24
N LYS A 62 -20.05 -0.16 -9.55
CA LYS A 62 -21.00 -0.71 -8.57
C LYS A 62 -20.47 -0.79 -7.14
N VAL A 63 -19.15 -0.79 -6.95
CA VAL A 63 -18.53 -0.90 -5.62
C VAL A 63 -17.77 0.38 -5.25
N PRO A 64 -17.68 0.71 -3.94
CA PRO A 64 -16.83 1.82 -3.49
C PRO A 64 -15.35 1.61 -3.86
N VAL A 65 -14.72 2.66 -4.37
CA VAL A 65 -13.29 2.69 -4.69
C VAL A 65 -12.60 3.70 -3.76
N VAL A 66 -11.46 3.31 -3.21
CA VAL A 66 -10.65 4.19 -2.35
C VAL A 66 -10.11 5.33 -3.20
N ALA A 67 -10.64 6.53 -2.97
CA ALA A 67 -10.36 7.68 -3.82
C ALA A 67 -9.09 8.44 -3.39
N ALA A 68 -8.90 8.69 -2.08
CA ALA A 68 -7.76 9.39 -1.51
C ALA A 68 -7.65 9.19 0.02
N PRO A 69 -6.45 9.32 0.62
CA PRO A 69 -6.30 9.46 2.07
C PRO A 69 -6.88 10.79 2.57
N SER A 70 -7.45 10.80 3.78
CA SER A 70 -8.01 12.00 4.42
C SER A 70 -6.95 13.09 4.70
N ALA A 71 -5.67 12.71 4.75
CA ALA A 71 -4.54 13.61 4.93
C ALA A 71 -4.31 14.57 3.75
N TYR A 72 -4.89 14.30 2.57
CA TYR A 72 -4.84 15.23 1.43
C TYR A 72 -5.80 16.43 1.56
N LEU A 73 -6.72 16.37 2.51
CA LEU A 73 -7.69 17.44 2.78
C LEU A 73 -7.66 17.82 4.26
N PRO A 74 -6.52 18.21 4.86
CA PRO A 74 -6.39 18.31 6.32
C PRO A 74 -7.39 19.27 6.97
N GLU A 75 -7.74 20.37 6.29
CA GLU A 75 -8.56 21.44 6.85
C GLU A 75 -9.97 21.50 6.21
N PRO A 76 -11.00 21.92 6.98
CA PRO A 76 -12.32 22.23 6.43
C PRO A 76 -12.26 23.30 5.33
N GLY A 77 -13.05 23.11 4.27
CA GLY A 77 -13.10 24.02 3.11
C GLY A 77 -12.07 23.74 2.01
N MET A 78 -11.24 22.71 2.15
CA MET A 78 -10.32 22.27 1.09
C MET A 78 -11.02 21.40 0.04
N SER A 79 -10.45 21.35 -1.17
CA SER A 79 -10.91 20.43 -2.22
C SER A 79 -9.75 19.84 -3.01
N LEU A 80 -9.90 18.58 -3.42
CA LEU A 80 -8.92 17.80 -4.16
C LEU A 80 -9.52 17.39 -5.51
N PRO A 81 -9.09 18.00 -6.63
CA PRO A 81 -9.44 17.54 -7.96
C PRO A 81 -8.61 16.30 -8.35
N GLN A 82 -9.24 15.34 -9.03
CA GLN A 82 -8.55 14.18 -9.59
C GLN A 82 -9.27 13.57 -10.81
N ASP A 83 -8.51 12.91 -11.67
CA ASP A 83 -9.01 12.29 -12.92
C ASP A 83 -8.52 10.84 -13.10
N ARG A 84 -8.25 10.14 -11.99
CA ARG A 84 -7.62 8.80 -12.02
C ARG A 84 -8.60 7.65 -12.22
N TYR A 85 -9.90 7.91 -12.19
CA TYR A 85 -10.95 6.87 -12.15
C TYR A 85 -11.82 6.86 -13.41
N GLY A 86 -11.35 7.45 -14.51
CA GLY A 86 -12.09 7.55 -15.77
C GLY A 86 -13.26 8.54 -15.75
N VAL A 87 -13.41 9.27 -14.63
CA VAL A 87 -14.33 10.40 -14.47
C VAL A 87 -13.61 11.51 -13.71
N PRO A 88 -13.76 12.78 -14.12
CA PRO A 88 -13.28 13.91 -13.34
C PRO A 88 -14.03 13.99 -12.01
N LEU A 89 -13.30 13.98 -10.89
CA LEU A 89 -13.84 14.06 -9.55
C LEU A 89 -13.30 15.28 -8.81
N LEU A 90 -14.17 15.92 -8.02
CA LEU A 90 -13.80 16.91 -7.03
C LEU A 90 -14.16 16.36 -5.65
N LEU A 91 -13.16 16.14 -4.80
CA LEU A 91 -13.35 15.67 -3.42
C LEU A 91 -13.24 16.87 -2.46
N PRO A 92 -14.35 17.37 -1.89
CA PRO A 92 -14.31 18.41 -0.88
C PRO A 92 -14.18 17.82 0.52
N ARG A 93 -13.56 18.58 1.43
CA ARG A 93 -13.87 18.55 2.86
C ARG A 93 -14.68 19.80 3.15
N ASP A 94 -15.93 19.66 3.55
CA ASP A 94 -16.82 20.79 3.75
C ASP A 94 -16.36 21.68 4.93
N ARG A 95 -17.07 22.78 5.18
CA ARG A 95 -16.73 23.70 6.28
C ARG A 95 -16.95 23.10 7.67
N ASN A 96 -17.76 22.05 7.78
CA ASN A 96 -18.00 21.31 9.01
C ASN A 96 -16.97 20.19 9.21
N GLY A 97 -16.09 19.94 8.23
CA GLY A 97 -15.07 18.89 8.25
C GLY A 97 -15.55 17.54 7.71
N VAL A 98 -16.72 17.48 7.05
CA VAL A 98 -17.30 16.28 6.44
C VAL A 98 -16.83 16.09 5.00
#